data_AF-A0A2E3WTC6-F1
#
_entry.id   AF-A0A2E3WTC6-F1
#
_cell.length_a   1.000
_cell.length_b   1.000
_cell.length_c   1.000
_cell.angle_alpha   90.00
_cell.angle_beta   90.00
_cell.angle_gamma   90.00
#
_symmetry.space_group_name_H-M   'P 1'
#
loop_
_entity.id
_entity.type
_entity.pdbx_description
1 polymer ?
#
loop_
_entity_poly.entity_id
_entity_poly.type
_entity_poly.pdbx_seq_one_letter_code
_entity_poly.pdbx_strand_id
1 'polypeptide(L)'
;SLIRSPFKQHFPENDEKYFDLLIKAESAHSLDQRVIALKALSQHMYDNRYVVPLFERKSAIGINKSKIKSLGEQNGGIAFYLDRITIQ
;
A
#
# COMPACT_ATOMS: atom_id res chain seq x y z
N SER A 1 -12.05 4.90 34.17
CA SER A 1 -11.91 4.40 32.79
C SER A 1 -11.21 5.46 31.97
N LEU A 2 -10.01 5.19 31.46
CA LEU A 2 -9.31 6.14 30.61
C LEU A 2 -9.91 6.05 29.21
N ILE A 3 -10.76 7.04 28.87
CA ILE A 3 -11.22 7.27 27.51
C ILE A 3 -9.96 7.57 26.69
N ARG A 4 -9.45 6.57 25.98
CA ARG A 4 -8.33 6.77 25.04
C ARG A 4 -8.86 7.64 23.91
N SER A 5 -8.24 8.81 23.73
CA SER A 5 -8.54 9.70 22.59
C SER A 5 -8.48 8.89 21.29
N PRO A 6 -9.48 9.01 20.40
CA PRO A 6 -9.44 8.36 19.08
C PRO A 6 -8.29 8.87 18.20
N PHE A 7 -7.61 9.95 18.62
CA PHE A 7 -6.45 10.53 17.97
C PHE A 7 -5.12 10.19 18.66
N LYS A 8 -5.12 9.36 19.72
CA LYS A 8 -3.85 8.90 20.30
C LYS A 8 -3.15 8.05 19.23
N GLN A 9 -1.93 8.45 18.85
CA GLN A 9 -1.09 7.76 17.88
C GLN A 9 -1.06 6.27 18.23
N HIS A 10 -1.71 5.46 17.39
CA HIS A 10 -1.97 4.04 17.67
C HIS A 10 -0.76 3.17 17.31
N PHE A 11 0.24 3.77 16.65
CA PHE A 11 1.51 3.14 16.33
C PHE A 11 2.33 2.98 17.61
N PRO A 12 2.76 1.77 17.96
CA PRO A 12 3.69 1.57 19.07
C PRO A 12 4.98 2.35 18.82
N GLU A 13 5.39 3.17 19.80
CA GLU A 13 6.59 4.02 19.69
C GLU A 13 7.87 3.19 19.56
N ASN A 14 7.88 1.97 20.12
CA ASN A 14 8.95 0.98 20.01
C ASN A 14 8.35 -0.39 19.68
N ASP A 15 8.39 -0.80 18.40
CA ASP A 15 7.98 -2.14 17.97
C ASP A 15 9.15 -2.87 17.30
N GLU A 16 9.97 -3.48 18.15
CA GLU A 16 11.15 -4.26 17.72
C GLU A 16 10.75 -5.36 16.73
N LYS A 17 9.60 -6.00 16.96
CA LYS A 17 9.11 -7.08 16.08
C LYS A 17 8.76 -6.55 14.68
N TYR A 18 8.17 -5.36 14.57
CA TYR A 18 7.95 -4.71 13.29
C TYR A 18 9.27 -4.47 12.56
N PHE A 19 10.27 -3.89 13.24
CA PHE A 19 11.57 -3.58 12.62
C PHE A 19 12.33 -4.85 12.20
N ASP A 20 12.32 -5.90 13.01
CA ASP A 20 12.92 -7.19 12.66
C ASP A 20 12.29 -7.80 11.40
N LEU A 21 10.96 -7.73 11.29
CA LEU A 21 10.22 -8.23 10.13
C LEU A 21 10.48 -7.38 8.88
N LEU A 22 10.59 -6.06 9.05
CA LEU A 22 10.95 -5.13 7.97
C LEU A 22 12.36 -5.42 7.46
N ILE A 23 13.36 -5.51 8.35
CA ILE A 23 14.75 -5.81 7.99
C ILE A 23 14.83 -7.15 7.24
N LYS A 24 14.12 -8.18 7.71
CA LYS A 24 14.05 -9.49 7.01
C LYS A 24 13.47 -9.38 5.60
N ALA A 25 12.47 -8.52 5.39
CA ALA A 25 11.87 -8.31 4.08
C ALA A 25 12.83 -7.54 3.14
N GLU A 26 13.52 -6.54 3.66
CA GLU A 26 14.50 -5.73 2.93
C GLU A 26 15.76 -6.53 2.58
N SER A 27 16.23 -7.39 3.49
CA SER A 27 17.43 -8.21 3.31
C SER A 27 17.18 -9.53 2.58
N ALA A 28 15.95 -9.81 2.14
CA ALA A 28 15.61 -11.06 1.46
C ALA A 28 16.29 -11.16 0.08
N HIS A 29 16.98 -12.28 -0.17
CA HIS A 29 17.74 -12.53 -1.40
C HIS A 29 16.90 -13.17 -2.52
N SER A 30 15.74 -13.75 -2.20
CA SER A 30 14.82 -14.32 -3.19
C SER A 30 13.41 -13.73 -3.07
N LEU A 31 12.64 -13.84 -4.16
CA LEU A 31 11.25 -13.39 -4.19
C LEU A 31 10.40 -14.13 -3.14
N ASP A 32 10.55 -15.45 -3.03
CA ASP A 32 9.78 -16.26 -2.08
C ASP A 32 10.07 -15.86 -0.63
N GLN A 33 11.34 -15.65 -0.28
CA GLN A 33 11.74 -15.16 1.04
C GLN A 33 11.12 -13.80 1.33
N ARG A 34 11.15 -12.89 0.35
CA ARG A 34 10.56 -11.55 0.49
C ARG A 34 9.05 -11.62 0.69
N VAL A 35 8.34 -12.46 -0.08
CA VAL A 35 6.89 -12.64 0.04
C VAL A 35 6.52 -13.20 1.42
N ILE A 36 7.26 -14.18 1.93
CA ILE A 36 7.03 -14.74 3.28
C ILE A 36 7.24 -13.66 4.35
N ALA A 37 8.33 -12.90 4.27
CA ALA A 37 8.64 -11.83 5.22
C ALA A 37 7.57 -10.71 5.20
N LEU A 38 7.15 -10.27 4.01
CA LEU A 38 6.10 -9.26 3.85
C LEU A 38 4.74 -9.72 4.37
N LYS A 39 4.38 -11.00 4.18
CA LYS A 39 3.15 -11.56 4.78
C LYS A 39 3.20 -11.52 6.29
N ALA A 40 4.33 -11.89 6.89
CA ALA A 40 4.50 -11.85 8.34
C ALA A 40 4.43 -10.42 8.88
N LEU A 41 5.05 -9.46 8.19
CA LEU A 41 4.96 -8.03 8.51
C LEU A 41 3.51 -7.51 8.42
N SER A 42 2.82 -7.82 7.32
CA SER A 42 1.43 -7.43 7.11
C SER A 42 0.50 -8.01 8.19
N GLN A 43 0.69 -9.27 8.59
CA GLN A 43 -0.07 -9.89 9.67
C GLN A 43 0.17 -9.18 11.00
N HIS A 44 1.43 -8.87 11.34
CA HIS A 44 1.76 -8.15 12.56
C HIS A 44 1.11 -6.76 12.61
N MET A 45 1.16 -6.01 11.50
CA MET A 45 0.49 -4.70 11.39
C MET A 45 -1.04 -4.80 11.54
N TYR A 46 -1.64 -5.85 10.98
CA TYR A 46 -3.07 -6.12 11.09
C TYR A 46 -3.49 -6.44 12.52
N ASP A 47 -2.79 -7.38 13.18
CA ASP A 47 -3.08 -7.82 14.55
C ASP A 47 -2.96 -6.66 15.56
N ASN A 48 -2.01 -5.76 15.32
CA ASN A 48 -1.79 -4.58 16.15
C ASN A 48 -2.62 -3.35 15.71
N ARG A 49 -3.48 -3.50 14.69
CA ARG A 49 -4.37 -2.44 14.18
C ARG A 49 -3.63 -1.14 13.85
N TYR A 50 -2.45 -1.26 13.24
CA TYR A 50 -1.65 -0.12 12.79
C TYR A 50 -2.43 0.76 11.82
N VAL A 51 -3.21 0.13 10.96
CA VAL A 51 -4.07 0.75 9.97
C VAL A 51 -5.44 0.11 10.01
N VAL A 52 -6.48 0.94 9.99
CA VAL A 52 -7.86 0.50 9.80
C VAL A 52 -8.21 0.84 8.35
N PRO A 53 -8.30 -0.14 7.44
CA PRO A 53 -8.66 0.13 6.06
C PRO A 53 -10.12 0.61 6.01
N LEU A 54 -10.32 1.85 5.58
CA LEU A 54 -11.66 2.44 5.49
C LEU A 54 -12.35 2.10 4.16
N PHE A 55 -11.60 2.15 3.05
CA PHE A 55 -12.05 1.75 1.72
C PHE A 55 -10.86 1.69 0.76
N GLU A 56 -10.94 0.79 -0.23
CA GLU A 56 -10.03 0.82 -1.38
C GLU A 56 -10.51 1.87 -2.38
N ARG A 57 -9.74 2.95 -2.56
CA ARG A 57 -10.06 3.95 -3.58
C ARG A 57 -9.36 3.57 -4.89
N LYS A 58 -10.13 3.09 -5.86
CA LYS A 58 -9.64 3.00 -7.25
C LYS A 58 -9.26 4.41 -7.72
N SER A 59 -8.09 4.57 -8.33
CA SER A 59 -7.69 5.84 -8.93
C SER A 59 -8.74 6.28 -9.95
N ALA A 60 -9.43 7.38 -9.67
CA ALA A 60 -10.40 7.96 -10.60
C ALA A 60 -9.65 8.91 -11.55
N ILE A 61 -9.63 8.57 -12.84
CA ILE A 61 -8.94 9.36 -13.87
C ILE A 61 -9.99 9.97 -14.79
N GLY A 62 -10.08 11.30 -14.81
CA GLY A 62 -10.87 12.03 -15.79
C GLY A 62 -10.06 12.25 -17.07
N ILE A 63 -10.65 11.96 -18.23
CA ILE A 63 -10.01 12.21 -19.53
C ILE A 63 -10.89 13.03 -20.45
N ASN A 64 -10.25 13.88 -21.27
CA ASN A 64 -10.95 14.58 -22.34
C ASN A 64 -11.11 13.65 -23.55
N LYS A 65 -12.33 13.14 -23.76
CA LYS A 65 -12.67 12.22 -24.85
C LYS A 65 -12.56 12.84 -26.25
N SER A 66 -12.46 14.17 -26.39
CA SER A 66 -12.18 14.81 -27.68
C SER A 66 -10.70 14.84 -28.06
N LYS A 67 -9.80 14.51 -27.13
CA LYS A 67 -8.35 14.48 -27.36
C LYS A 67 -7.76 13.09 -27.17
N ILE A 68 -8.36 12.30 -26.28
CA ILE A 68 -7.86 10.98 -25.87
C ILE A 68 -8.89 9.92 -26.25
N LYS A 69 -8.48 9.01 -27.13
CA LYS A 69 -9.27 7.87 -27.58
C LYS A 69 -9.28 6.75 -26.55
N SER A 70 -8.11 6.40 -26.00
CA SER A 70 -7.96 5.31 -25.03
C SER A 70 -6.82 5.60 -24.05
N LEU A 71 -6.96 5.10 -22.81
CA LEU A 71 -5.90 5.07 -21.82
C LEU A 71 -4.99 3.84 -21.94
N GLY A 72 -5.38 2.83 -22.74
CA GLY A 72 -4.70 1.54 -22.75
C GLY A 72 -4.79 0.81 -21.40
N GLU A 73 -3.95 -0.21 -21.22
CA GLU A 73 -3.88 -0.97 -19.97
C GLU A 73 -3.07 -0.20 -18.92
N GLN A 74 -3.76 0.29 -17.89
CA GLN A 74 -3.17 1.03 -16.77
C GLN A 74 -3.08 0.12 -15.55
N ASN A 75 -1.92 0.09 -14.89
CA ASN A 75 -1.74 -0.71 -13.69
C ASN A 75 -2.22 0.12 -12.48
N GLY A 76 -3.41 -0.22 -11.98
CA GLY A 76 -4.27 0.67 -11.18
C GLY A 76 -3.84 0.91 -9.73
N GLY A 77 -2.72 1.60 -9.49
CA GLY A 77 -2.40 2.01 -8.12
C GLY A 77 -1.41 3.16 -7.97
N ILE A 78 -0.25 3.07 -8.62
CA ILE A 78 0.88 3.97 -8.30
C ILE A 78 1.46 4.66 -9.54
N ALA A 79 1.36 4.04 -10.72
CA ALA A 79 1.95 4.57 -11.95
C ALA A 79 0.87 4.78 -13.03
N PHE A 80 0.99 5.89 -13.75
CA PHE A 80 0.19 6.19 -14.92
C PHE A 80 1.10 6.25 -16.14
N TYR A 81 0.86 5.36 -17.10
CA TYR A 81 1.73 5.13 -18.24
C TYR A 81 1.28 5.99 -19.42
N LEU A 82 1.99 7.11 -19.64
CA LEU A 82 1.69 8.06 -20.71
C LEU A 82 1.89 7.47 -22.10
N ASP A 83 2.87 6.58 -22.24
CA ASP A 83 3.20 5.85 -23.47
C ASP A 83 2.07 4.93 -23.96
N ARG A 84 1.16 4.54 -23.06
CA ARG A 84 0.02 3.67 -23.38
C ARG A 84 -1.22 4.45 -23.80
N ILE A 85 -1.17 5.77 -23.77
CA ILE A 85 -2.30 6.64 -24.15
C ILE A 85 -2.37 6.72 -25.67
N THR A 86 -3.58 6.48 -26.19
CA THR A 86 -3.89 6.72 -27.60
C THR A 86 -4.61 8.06 -27.72
N ILE A 87 -3.98 9.02 -28.38
CA ILE A 87 -4.60 10.28 -28.79
C ILE A 87 -5.46 10.06 -30.03
N GLN A 88 -6.42 10.95 -30.28
CA GLN A 88 -7.19 10.96 -31.53
C GLN A 88 -6.31 11.35 -32.73
#